data_AF-A0A8J4VVE6-F1
#
_entry.id   AF-A0A8J4VVE6-F1
#
_cell.length_a   1.000
_cell.length_b   1.000
_cell.length_c   1.000
_cell.angle_alpha   90.00
_cell.angle_beta   90.00
_cell.angle_gamma   90.00
#
_symmetry.space_group_name_H-M   'P 1'
#
loop_
_entity.id
_entity.type
_entity.pdbx_description
1 polymer ?
#
loop_
_entity_poly.entity_id
_entity_poly.type
_entity_poly.pdbx_seq_one_letter_code
_entity_poly.pdbx_strand_id
1 'polypeptide(L)'
;MCAIVIISRNRRVGRIGGWGDQILERTNVRVVNMNQMVWMDDTTFINNVRMDRRAFRKLSDMLHIHGGLRPSKNMKMDEMIASFLHVLAHHAKNRVVARQLAHSGESVSRNFNAVLHAVLHLYSILFKKPEPIPEKCTDERWKWFKMTLDPQENSPLFDNSGAQELDGEHIRYVETSDAWSDWRDKLVEEMYGQWRAFRH
;
A
#
# COMPACT_ATOMS: atom_id res chain seq x y z
N MET A 1 28.28 30.22 49.96
CA MET A 1 29.07 30.77 48.84
C MET A 1 28.80 29.89 47.62
N CYS A 2 28.18 30.45 46.58
CA CYS A 2 27.78 29.72 45.37
C CYS A 2 28.88 29.73 44.30
N ALA A 3 29.11 28.56 43.70
CA ALA A 3 29.56 28.22 42.34
C ALA A 3 30.58 29.09 41.59
N ILE A 4 31.51 28.43 40.89
CA ILE A 4 31.60 28.44 39.41
C ILE A 4 32.53 27.27 38.99
N VAL A 5 31.93 26.27 38.33
CA VAL A 5 32.65 25.26 37.54
C VAL A 5 32.85 25.87 36.15
N ILE A 6 34.10 26.17 35.78
CA ILE A 6 34.42 26.59 34.42
C ILE A 6 34.41 25.35 33.53
N ILE A 7 33.28 25.11 32.88
CA ILE A 7 33.14 24.17 31.77
C ILE A 7 33.98 24.73 30.61
N SER A 8 35.07 24.05 30.26
CA SER A 8 35.82 24.34 29.04
C SER A 8 34.89 24.16 27.83
N ARG A 9 34.53 25.26 27.16
CA ARG A 9 33.77 25.24 25.90
C ARG A 9 34.65 24.64 24.81
N ASN A 10 34.43 23.37 24.51
CA ASN A 10 35.00 22.73 23.33
C ASN A 10 34.32 23.32 22.07
N ARG A 11 34.90 24.37 21.47
CA ARG A 11 34.49 24.86 20.14
C ARG A 11 34.90 23.81 19.12
N ARG A 12 33.96 22.94 18.73
CA ARG A 12 34.16 22.02 17.61
C ARG A 12 34.21 22.83 16.31
N VAL A 13 35.45 22.96 15.85
CA VAL A 13 35.93 23.14 14.47
C VAL A 13 34.85 22.90 13.42
N GLY A 14 34.57 23.93 12.62
CA GLY A 14 33.72 23.82 11.44
C GLY A 14 34.29 22.80 10.46
N ARG A 15 33.49 21.79 10.11
CA ARG A 15 33.83 20.84 9.05
C ARG A 15 33.67 21.57 7.71
N ILE A 16 34.80 21.95 7.11
CA ILE A 16 34.90 22.25 5.69
C ILE A 16 34.81 20.90 4.97
N GLY A 17 33.59 20.45 4.70
CA GLY A 17 33.32 19.28 3.85
C GLY A 17 33.01 19.79 2.45
N GLY A 18 33.92 19.56 1.50
CA GLY A 18 33.72 19.94 0.11
C GLY A 18 32.57 19.17 -0.53
N TRP A 19 32.04 19.69 -1.64
CA TRP A 19 30.98 19.02 -2.42
C TRP A 19 31.37 17.58 -2.82
N GLY A 20 32.66 17.31 -3.02
CA GLY A 20 33.19 15.96 -3.28
C GLY A 20 33.01 14.99 -2.11
N ASP A 21 33.22 15.44 -0.87
CA ASP A 21 33.03 14.62 0.34
C ASP A 21 31.54 14.31 0.56
N GLN A 22 30.65 15.27 0.32
CA GLN A 22 29.20 15.02 0.36
C GLN A 22 28.73 14.04 -0.72
N ILE A 23 29.33 14.09 -1.92
CA ILE A 23 29.00 13.13 -2.99
C ILE A 23 29.49 11.74 -2.60
N LEU A 24 30.73 11.59 -2.13
CA LEU A 24 31.28 10.31 -1.69
C LEU A 24 30.52 9.74 -0.47
N GLU A 25 30.14 10.59 0.49
CA GLU A 25 29.32 10.19 1.64
C GLU A 25 27.91 9.74 1.22
N ARG A 26 27.25 10.47 0.31
CA ARG A 26 25.95 10.04 -0.27
C ARG A 26 26.07 8.73 -1.05
N THR A 27 27.18 8.53 -1.76
CA THR A 27 27.44 7.31 -2.54
C THR A 27 27.71 6.13 -1.61
N ASN A 28 28.47 6.34 -0.53
CA ASN A 28 28.70 5.34 0.51
C ASN A 28 27.42 4.98 1.27
N VAL A 29 26.60 5.95 1.66
CA VAL A 29 25.30 5.70 2.32
C VAL A 29 24.37 4.92 1.40
N ARG A 30 24.34 5.21 0.09
CA ARG A 30 23.58 4.43 -0.90
C ARG A 30 24.05 3.00 -0.96
N VAL A 31 25.35 2.78 -1.19
CA VAL A 31 25.92 1.43 -1.31
C VAL A 31 25.69 0.64 -0.03
N VAL A 32 25.86 1.26 1.14
CA VAL A 32 25.65 0.62 2.44
C VAL A 32 24.18 0.29 2.68
N ASN A 33 23.25 1.23 2.52
CA ASN A 33 21.83 0.96 2.79
C ASN A 33 21.19 0.02 1.76
N MET A 34 21.61 0.09 0.50
CA MET A 34 21.14 -0.84 -0.52
C MET A 34 21.74 -2.23 -0.33
N ASN A 35 23.01 -2.34 0.07
CA ASN A 35 23.58 -3.62 0.48
C ASN A 35 22.89 -4.19 1.73
N GLN A 36 22.56 -3.35 2.71
CA GLN A 36 21.84 -3.79 3.91
C GLN A 36 20.39 -4.20 3.62
N MET A 37 19.72 -3.56 2.67
CA MET A 37 18.32 -3.86 2.33
C MET A 37 18.17 -5.02 1.34
N VAL A 38 19.16 -5.22 0.45
CA VAL A 38 19.03 -6.12 -0.71
C VAL A 38 20.04 -7.29 -0.71
N TRP A 39 21.27 -7.10 -0.20
CA TRP A 39 22.40 -7.99 -0.54
C TRP A 39 23.09 -8.72 0.62
N MET A 40 22.85 -8.37 1.90
CA MET A 40 23.55 -9.00 3.05
C MET A 40 23.16 -10.47 3.28
N ASP A 41 21.86 -10.77 3.41
CA ASP A 41 21.37 -12.13 3.67
C ASP A 41 19.94 -12.33 3.16
N ASP A 42 19.55 -13.59 2.95
CA ASP A 42 18.24 -13.96 2.39
C ASP A 42 17.09 -13.63 3.37
N THR A 43 17.31 -13.72 4.68
CA THR A 43 16.30 -13.45 5.71
C THR A 43 15.96 -11.96 5.78
N THR A 44 16.96 -11.10 5.79
CA THR A 44 16.86 -9.64 5.75
C THR A 44 16.24 -9.18 4.44
N PHE A 45 16.57 -9.84 3.32
CA PHE A 45 15.91 -9.56 2.04
C PHE A 45 14.40 -9.84 2.12
N ILE A 46 14.01 -11.02 2.59
CA ILE A 46 12.60 -11.41 2.76
C ILE A 46 11.91 -10.48 3.76
N ASN A 47 12.56 -10.12 4.86
CA ASN A 47 11.99 -9.22 5.86
C ASN A 47 11.73 -7.81 5.30
N ASN A 48 12.63 -7.29 4.45
CA ASN A 48 12.51 -5.96 3.87
C ASN A 48 11.57 -5.87 2.66
N VAL A 49 11.53 -6.91 1.82
CA VAL A 49 10.87 -6.88 0.50
C VAL A 49 9.65 -7.81 0.45
N ARG A 50 9.47 -8.68 1.45
CA ARG A 50 8.37 -9.67 1.59
C ARG A 50 8.31 -10.72 0.48
N MET A 51 9.43 -10.97 -0.20
CA MET A 51 9.56 -12.04 -1.19
C MET A 51 10.96 -12.66 -1.14
N ASP A 52 11.06 -13.90 -1.57
CA ASP A 52 12.36 -14.55 -1.74
C ASP A 52 13.08 -14.02 -2.99
N ARG A 53 14.40 -14.25 -3.05
CA ARG A 53 15.23 -13.72 -4.14
C ARG A 53 14.86 -14.29 -5.51
N ARG A 54 14.33 -15.52 -5.59
CA ARG A 54 13.94 -16.10 -6.88
C ARG A 54 12.67 -15.43 -7.41
N ALA A 55 11.68 -15.20 -6.55
CA ALA A 55 10.49 -14.44 -6.92
C ALA A 55 10.83 -12.99 -7.31
N PHE A 56 11.72 -12.33 -6.57
CA PHE A 56 12.17 -10.97 -6.91
C PHE A 56 12.80 -10.91 -8.31
N ARG A 57 13.67 -11.85 -8.64
CA ARG A 57 14.34 -11.87 -9.95
C ARG A 57 13.33 -12.05 -11.08
N LYS A 58 12.38 -12.98 -10.93
CA LYS A 58 11.27 -13.16 -11.88
C LYS A 58 10.42 -11.89 -12.02
N LEU A 59 10.13 -11.20 -10.92
CA LEU A 59 9.40 -9.93 -10.95
C LEU A 59 10.20 -8.85 -11.69
N SER A 60 11.50 -8.73 -11.43
CA SER A 60 12.40 -7.78 -12.12
C SER A 60 12.39 -8.04 -13.62
N ASP A 61 12.52 -9.30 -14.04
CA ASP A 61 12.46 -9.69 -15.45
C ASP A 61 11.11 -9.33 -16.09
N MET A 62 9.99 -9.63 -15.42
CA MET A 62 8.66 -9.28 -15.93
C MET A 62 8.44 -7.76 -16.06
N LEU A 63 8.88 -7.00 -15.06
CA LEU A 63 8.78 -5.54 -15.08
C LEU A 63 9.66 -4.92 -16.15
N HIS A 64 10.82 -5.52 -16.42
CA HIS A 64 11.69 -5.10 -17.50
C HIS A 64 11.09 -5.39 -18.88
N ILE A 65 10.71 -6.64 -19.13
CA ILE A 65 10.32 -7.14 -20.45
C ILE A 65 8.90 -6.67 -20.82
N HIS A 66 7.94 -6.82 -19.91
CA HIS A 66 6.52 -6.56 -20.18
C HIS A 66 6.03 -5.25 -19.56
N GLY A 67 6.60 -4.86 -18.42
CA GLY A 67 6.29 -3.59 -17.75
C GLY A 67 6.99 -2.37 -18.38
N GLY A 68 7.98 -2.57 -19.25
CA GLY A 68 8.72 -1.50 -19.91
C GLY A 68 9.60 -0.68 -18.96
N LEU A 69 9.87 -1.19 -17.75
CA LEU A 69 10.67 -0.50 -16.75
C LEU A 69 12.12 -0.36 -17.26
N ARG A 70 12.68 0.85 -17.11
CA ARG A 70 14.05 1.16 -17.49
C ARG A 70 14.83 1.70 -16.29
N PRO A 71 16.13 1.41 -16.18
CA PRO A 71 16.96 1.98 -15.14
C PRO A 71 17.08 3.49 -15.30
N SER A 72 17.23 4.19 -14.19
CA SER A 72 17.50 5.63 -14.16
C SER A 72 19.01 5.88 -14.12
N LYS A 73 19.46 7.06 -14.56
CA LYS A 73 20.89 7.45 -14.52
C LYS A 73 21.52 7.27 -13.14
N ASN A 74 20.71 7.41 -12.09
CA ASN A 74 21.18 7.43 -10.69
C ASN A 74 20.64 6.26 -9.85
N MET A 75 19.91 5.31 -10.43
CA MET A 75 19.28 4.20 -9.69
C MET A 75 19.10 3.00 -10.62
N LYS A 76 19.63 1.84 -10.22
CA LYS A 76 19.46 0.60 -10.99
C LYS A 76 18.00 0.12 -10.90
N MET A 77 17.62 -0.77 -11.80
CA MET A 77 16.26 -1.29 -11.84
C MET A 77 15.89 -2.05 -10.57
N ASP A 78 16.74 -2.99 -10.15
CA ASP A 78 16.52 -3.76 -8.91
C ASP A 78 16.41 -2.84 -7.69
N GLU A 79 17.15 -1.74 -7.69
CA GLU A 79 17.15 -0.76 -6.63
C GLU A 79 15.82 0.01 -6.56
N MET A 80 15.27 0.38 -7.71
CA MET A 80 13.94 0.96 -7.83
C MET A 80 12.87 -0.01 -7.35
N ILE A 81 12.90 -1.26 -7.83
CA ILE A 81 11.90 -2.29 -7.49
C ILE A 81 11.97 -2.64 -6.00
N ALA A 82 13.17 -2.85 -5.45
CA ALA A 82 13.36 -3.15 -4.03
C ALA A 82 12.88 -2.00 -3.13
N SER A 83 13.15 -0.75 -3.50
CA SER A 83 12.66 0.41 -2.74
C SER A 83 11.12 0.53 -2.78
N PHE A 84 10.51 0.26 -3.93
CA PHE A 84 9.05 0.23 -4.09
C PHE A 84 8.42 -0.84 -3.20
N LEU A 85 8.95 -2.06 -3.23
CA LEU A 85 8.47 -3.17 -2.41
C LEU A 85 8.68 -2.93 -0.92
N HIS A 86 9.82 -2.33 -0.52
CA HIS A 86 10.07 -1.94 0.86
C HIS A 86 9.05 -0.92 1.38
N VAL A 87 8.67 0.07 0.55
CA VAL A 87 7.60 1.02 0.89
C VAL A 87 6.29 0.31 1.14
N LEU A 88 5.90 -0.63 0.27
CA LEU A 88 4.65 -1.38 0.42
C LEU A 88 4.68 -2.33 1.61
N ALA A 89 5.80 -3.03 1.83
CA ALA A 89 5.98 -4.01 2.89
C ALA A 89 5.92 -3.43 4.31
N HIS A 90 6.32 -2.17 4.46
CA HIS A 90 6.46 -1.53 5.78
C HIS A 90 5.72 -0.20 5.89
N HIS A 91 4.92 0.17 4.89
CA HIS A 91 4.25 1.48 4.81
C HIS A 91 5.23 2.65 5.02
N ALA A 92 6.43 2.54 4.44
CA ALA A 92 7.50 3.50 4.69
C ALA A 92 7.17 4.87 4.07
N LYS A 93 7.33 5.95 4.85
CA LYS A 93 7.11 7.32 4.36
C LYS A 93 8.21 7.73 3.38
N ASN A 94 7.87 8.49 2.34
CA ASN A 94 8.82 8.97 1.31
C ASN A 94 10.09 9.61 1.90
N ARG A 95 9.96 10.39 2.98
CA ARG A 95 11.10 11.01 3.68
C ARG A 95 12.09 10.00 4.27
N VAL A 96 11.60 8.86 4.75
CA VAL A 96 12.44 7.79 5.33
C VAL A 96 13.25 7.13 4.23
N VAL A 97 12.59 6.77 3.13
CA VAL A 97 13.23 6.14 1.96
C VAL A 97 14.19 7.09 1.27
N ALA A 98 13.84 8.37 1.12
CA ALA A 98 14.73 9.41 0.59
C ALA A 98 16.02 9.53 1.41
N ARG A 99 15.93 9.44 2.74
CA ARG A 99 17.10 9.42 3.61
C ARG A 99 17.92 8.13 3.43
N GLN A 100 17.26 6.97 3.42
CA GLN A 100 17.92 5.67 3.27
C GLN A 100 18.68 5.58 1.93
N LEU A 101 18.09 6.05 0.85
CA LEU A 101 18.70 6.00 -0.48
C LEU A 101 19.55 7.25 -0.78
N ALA A 102 19.71 8.18 0.17
CA ALA A 102 20.37 9.47 -0.03
C ALA A 102 19.95 10.17 -1.35
N HIS A 103 18.67 10.14 -1.67
CA HIS A 103 18.07 10.79 -2.85
C HIS A 103 17.12 11.91 -2.43
N SER A 104 16.81 12.82 -3.36
CA SER A 104 15.71 13.76 -3.13
C SER A 104 14.38 13.00 -3.05
N GLY A 105 13.45 13.49 -2.23
CA GLY A 105 12.10 12.91 -2.13
C GLY A 105 11.36 12.92 -3.47
N GLU A 106 11.66 13.88 -4.34
CA GLU A 106 11.18 13.91 -5.73
C GLU A 106 11.71 12.71 -6.54
N SER A 107 13.00 12.38 -6.43
CA SER A 107 13.59 11.23 -7.12
C SER A 107 13.01 9.90 -6.63
N VAL A 108 12.80 9.77 -5.32
CA VAL A 108 12.11 8.59 -4.76
C VAL A 108 10.69 8.49 -5.27
N SER A 109 9.94 9.60 -5.30
CA SER A 109 8.57 9.64 -5.84
C SER A 109 8.53 9.26 -7.33
N ARG A 110 9.44 9.80 -8.15
CA ARG A 110 9.53 9.44 -9.58
C ARG A 110 9.82 7.97 -9.78
N ASN A 111 10.77 7.41 -9.03
CA ASN A 111 11.11 6.00 -9.12
C ASN A 111 9.94 5.11 -8.67
N PHE A 112 9.27 5.50 -7.57
CA PHE A 112 8.10 4.79 -7.07
C PHE A 112 6.97 4.73 -8.13
N ASN A 113 6.65 5.88 -8.73
CA ASN A 113 5.62 5.94 -9.77
C ASN A 113 6.02 5.20 -11.04
N ALA A 114 7.30 5.23 -11.44
CA ALA A 114 7.78 4.45 -12.59
C ALA A 114 7.56 2.95 -12.40
N VAL A 115 7.86 2.42 -11.21
CA VAL A 115 7.59 1.01 -10.88
C VAL A 115 6.09 0.73 -10.80
N LEU A 116 5.30 1.63 -10.20
CA LEU A 116 3.84 1.50 -10.13
C LEU A 116 3.22 1.40 -11.54
N HIS A 117 3.61 2.28 -12.46
CA HIS A 117 3.12 2.24 -13.83
C HIS A 117 3.51 0.95 -14.55
N ALA A 118 4.74 0.45 -14.36
CA ALA A 118 5.16 -0.83 -14.91
C ALA A 118 4.35 -2.01 -14.34
N VAL A 119 4.03 -1.99 -13.05
CA VAL A 119 3.18 -3.00 -12.40
C VAL A 119 1.74 -2.94 -12.94
N LEU A 120 1.16 -1.74 -13.12
CA LEU A 120 -0.18 -1.58 -13.71
C LEU A 120 -0.22 -2.02 -15.18
N HIS A 121 0.86 -1.83 -15.92
CA HIS A 121 0.99 -2.33 -17.28
C HIS A 121 1.08 -3.87 -17.31
N LEU A 122 1.70 -4.47 -16.30
CA LEU A 122 1.73 -5.92 -16.14
C LEU A 122 0.36 -6.48 -15.71
N TYR A 123 -0.43 -5.71 -14.95
CA TYR A 123 -1.78 -6.10 -14.52
C TYR A 123 -2.70 -6.39 -15.70
N SER A 124 -2.68 -5.54 -16.74
CA SER A 124 -3.50 -5.76 -17.94
C SER A 124 -3.14 -7.04 -18.72
N ILE A 125 -1.94 -7.57 -18.51
CA ILE A 125 -1.45 -8.79 -19.17
C ILE A 125 -1.71 -10.03 -18.30
N LEU A 126 -1.49 -9.94 -16.99
CA LEU A 126 -1.55 -11.08 -16.08
C LEU A 126 -2.95 -11.39 -15.54
N PHE A 127 -3.81 -10.38 -15.39
CA PHE A 127 -5.12 -10.57 -14.79
C PHE A 127 -6.17 -10.74 -15.88
N LYS A 128 -6.81 -11.92 -15.90
CA LYS A 128 -8.03 -12.12 -16.67
C LYS A 128 -9.09 -11.14 -16.16
N LYS A 129 -9.82 -10.52 -17.09
CA LYS A 129 -11.02 -9.74 -16.78
C LYS A 129 -11.94 -10.64 -15.94
N PRO A 130 -12.37 -10.20 -14.75
CA PRO A 130 -13.25 -11.02 -13.92
C PRO A 130 -14.54 -11.29 -14.68
N GLU A 131 -14.85 -12.57 -14.90
CA GLU A 131 -16.15 -12.98 -15.42
C GLU A 131 -17.17 -12.92 -14.28
N PRO A 132 -18.38 -12.38 -14.52
CA PRO A 132 -19.44 -12.39 -13.53
C PRO A 132 -19.71 -13.82 -13.07
N ILE A 133 -19.70 -14.05 -11.76
CA ILE A 133 -19.99 -15.37 -11.20
C ILE A 133 -21.45 -15.69 -11.54
N PRO A 134 -21.73 -16.79 -12.27
CA PRO A 134 -23.10 -17.16 -12.59
C PRO A 134 -23.89 -17.41 -11.29
N GLU A 135 -25.15 -17.00 -11.25
CA GLU A 135 -26.04 -17.17 -10.07
C GLU A 135 -26.14 -18.64 -9.60
N LYS A 136 -25.88 -19.58 -10.51
CA LYS A 136 -25.89 -21.03 -10.31
C LYS A 136 -24.51 -21.64 -10.04
N CYS A 137 -23.49 -20.85 -9.72
CA CYS A 137 -22.15 -21.37 -9.43
C CYS A 137 -22.21 -22.29 -8.20
N THR A 138 -21.88 -23.57 -8.41
CA THR A 138 -21.87 -24.64 -7.40
C THR A 138 -20.58 -24.70 -6.58
N ASP A 139 -19.62 -23.83 -6.88
CA ASP A 139 -18.35 -23.77 -6.16
C ASP A 139 -18.56 -23.18 -4.75
N GLU A 140 -18.34 -24.01 -3.72
CA GLU A 140 -18.51 -23.66 -2.32
C GLU A 140 -17.63 -22.48 -1.89
N ARG A 141 -16.50 -22.24 -2.58
CA ARG A 141 -15.62 -21.10 -2.29
C ARG A 141 -16.27 -19.75 -2.57
N TRP A 142 -17.32 -19.70 -3.39
CA TRP A 142 -18.06 -18.46 -3.69
C TRP A 142 -19.35 -18.31 -2.88
N LYS A 143 -19.68 -19.30 -2.03
CA LYS A 143 -20.91 -19.30 -1.22
C LYS A 143 -21.03 -18.08 -0.31
N TRP A 144 -19.93 -17.59 0.24
CA TRP A 144 -19.90 -16.44 1.15
C TRP A 144 -19.92 -15.07 0.45
N PHE A 145 -19.74 -15.04 -0.87
CA PHE A 145 -19.87 -13.82 -1.68
C PHE A 145 -21.27 -13.62 -2.25
N LYS A 146 -22.19 -14.57 -2.04
CA LYS A 146 -23.60 -14.38 -2.39
C LYS A 146 -24.17 -13.35 -1.40
N MET A 147 -24.16 -12.09 -1.79
CA MET A 147 -24.93 -11.06 -1.12
C MET A 147 -26.39 -11.42 -1.37
N THR A 148 -27.07 -11.97 -0.36
CA THR A 148 -28.51 -12.20 -0.42
C THR A 148 -29.13 -10.85 -0.75
N LEU A 149 -29.83 -10.74 -1.87
CA LEU A 149 -30.50 -9.51 -2.28
C LEU A 149 -31.36 -9.03 -1.09
N ASP A 150 -31.24 -7.75 -0.74
CA ASP A 150 -31.99 -7.18 0.37
C ASP A 150 -33.50 -7.41 0.11
N PRO A 151 -34.26 -7.93 1.09
CA PRO A 151 -35.69 -8.22 0.92
C PRO A 151 -36.55 -7.03 0.46
N GLN A 152 -36.03 -5.80 0.58
CA GLN A 152 -36.73 -4.56 0.21
C GLN A 152 -36.73 -4.25 -1.28
N GLU A 153 -35.85 -4.84 -2.10
CA GLU A 153 -35.84 -4.63 -3.56
C GLU A 153 -36.95 -5.42 -4.28
N ASN A 154 -37.57 -6.39 -3.61
CA ASN A 154 -38.60 -7.26 -4.20
C ASN A 154 -40.03 -6.85 -3.84
N SER A 155 -40.24 -5.65 -3.30
CA SER A 155 -41.58 -5.07 -3.23
C SER A 155 -42.04 -4.76 -4.65
N PRO A 156 -43.19 -5.29 -5.11
CA PRO A 156 -43.74 -4.89 -6.40
C PRO A 156 -44.00 -3.39 -6.32
N LEU A 157 -43.20 -2.62 -7.06
CA LEU A 157 -43.49 -1.22 -7.32
C LEU A 157 -44.91 -1.16 -7.87
N PHE A 158 -45.68 -0.29 -7.23
CA PHE A 158 -47.04 0.08 -7.54
C PHE A 158 -47.31 0.09 -9.05
N ASP A 159 -48.44 -0.50 -9.42
CA ASP A 159 -49.14 -0.34 -10.69
C ASP A 159 -48.91 1.05 -11.33
N ASN A 160 -48.42 1.01 -12.56
CA ASN A 160 -48.14 2.16 -13.41
C ASN A 160 -49.43 2.60 -14.15
N SER A 161 -50.37 3.21 -13.42
CA SER A 161 -51.52 3.91 -14.00
C SER A 161 -51.62 5.34 -13.45
N GLY A 162 -50.70 6.19 -13.94
CA GLY A 162 -50.75 7.63 -13.67
C GLY A 162 -49.41 8.29 -13.88
N ALA A 163 -49.06 8.58 -15.13
CA ALA A 163 -47.95 9.46 -15.43
C ALA A 163 -48.23 10.85 -14.82
N GLN A 164 -47.56 11.17 -13.72
CA GLN A 164 -47.37 12.54 -13.27
C GLN A 164 -45.87 12.74 -13.07
N GLU A 165 -45.29 13.60 -13.91
CA GLU A 165 -43.93 14.12 -13.79
C GLU A 165 -43.72 14.64 -12.36
N LEU A 166 -42.93 13.90 -11.57
CA LEU A 166 -42.42 14.38 -10.29
C LEU A 166 -41.04 15.01 -10.55
N ASP A 167 -41.04 16.34 -10.49
CA ASP A 167 -39.92 17.21 -10.17
C ASP A 167 -38.84 16.46 -9.36
N GLY A 168 -37.62 16.45 -9.91
CA GLY A 168 -36.45 15.85 -9.28
C GLY A 168 -36.05 16.60 -8.02
N GLU A 169 -36.73 16.29 -6.92
CA GLU A 169 -36.37 16.74 -5.59
C GLU A 169 -35.04 16.09 -5.19
N HIS A 170 -33.95 16.81 -5.45
CA HIS A 170 -32.62 16.45 -5.01
C HIS A 170 -32.62 16.35 -3.47
N ILE A 171 -32.04 15.27 -2.94
CA ILE A 171 -31.86 15.04 -1.50
C ILE A 171 -31.27 16.30 -0.86
N ARG A 172 -32.10 17.06 -0.12
CA ARG A 172 -31.70 18.33 0.51
C ARG A 172 -31.02 18.12 1.88
N TYR A 173 -31.28 16.99 2.51
CA TYR A 173 -30.73 16.65 3.83
C TYR A 173 -30.69 15.13 4.00
N VAL A 174 -29.62 14.64 4.61
CA VAL A 174 -29.49 13.25 5.03
C VAL A 174 -29.62 13.25 6.55
N GLU A 175 -30.71 12.67 7.06
CA GLU A 175 -30.86 12.44 8.49
C GLU A 175 -29.80 11.45 8.97
N THR A 176 -29.16 11.75 10.10
CA THR A 176 -28.29 10.79 10.77
C THR A 176 -29.18 9.74 11.41
N SER A 177 -29.24 8.56 10.80
CA SER A 177 -29.92 7.39 11.38
C SER A 177 -28.92 6.52 12.12
N ASP A 178 -29.27 6.14 13.34
CA ASP A 178 -28.60 5.14 14.18
C ASP A 178 -29.00 3.70 13.81
N ALA A 179 -29.97 3.51 12.92
CA ALA A 179 -30.46 2.18 12.52
C ALA A 179 -29.34 1.24 12.04
N TRP A 180 -28.32 1.79 11.38
CA TRP A 180 -27.17 1.00 10.93
C TRP A 180 -26.21 0.62 12.07
N SER A 181 -26.08 1.48 13.07
CA SER A 181 -25.33 1.19 14.30
C SER A 181 -26.05 0.11 15.12
N ASP A 182 -27.37 0.25 15.30
CA ASP A 182 -28.20 -0.71 16.03
C ASP A 182 -28.21 -2.09 15.38
N TRP A 183 -28.32 -2.16 14.05
CA TRP A 183 -28.26 -3.42 13.32
C TRP A 183 -26.92 -4.13 13.54
N ARG A 184 -25.81 -3.39 13.48
CA ARG A 184 -24.48 -3.95 13.70
C ARG A 184 -24.32 -4.47 15.12
N ASP A 185 -24.75 -3.70 16.11
CA ASP A 185 -24.59 -4.07 17.52
C ASP A 185 -25.42 -5.33 17.84
N LYS A 186 -26.64 -5.42 17.28
CA LYS A 186 -27.47 -6.62 17.36
C LYS A 186 -26.81 -7.85 16.71
N LEU A 187 -26.20 -7.67 15.54
CA LEU A 187 -25.49 -8.75 14.85
C LEU A 187 -24.28 -9.25 15.66
N VAL A 188 -23.51 -8.33 16.25
CA VAL A 188 -22.38 -8.67 17.13
C VAL A 188 -22.85 -9.49 18.33
N GLU A 189 -23.97 -9.10 18.94
CA GLU A 189 -24.51 -9.79 20.10
C GLU A 189 -25.06 -11.19 19.77
N GLU A 190 -25.70 -11.35 18.61
CA GLU A 190 -26.11 -12.67 18.09
C GLU A 190 -24.91 -13.58 17.82
N MET A 191 -23.88 -13.07 17.14
CA MET A 191 -22.66 -13.85 16.85
C MET A 191 -21.93 -14.25 18.14
N TYR A 192 -21.84 -13.34 19.11
CA TYR A 192 -21.24 -13.62 20.41
C TYR A 192 -22.07 -14.63 21.22
N GLY A 193 -23.39 -14.54 21.17
CA GLY A 193 -24.31 -15.51 21.77
C GLY A 193 -24.14 -16.91 21.19
N GLN A 194 -24.11 -17.04 19.86
CA GLN A 194 -23.88 -18.31 19.17
C GLN A 194 -22.51 -18.91 19.51
N TRP A 195 -21.47 -18.09 19.55
CA TRP A 195 -20.12 -18.53 19.93
C TRP A 195 -20.05 -19.02 21.39
N ARG A 196 -20.73 -18.34 22.31
CA ARG A 196 -20.81 -18.79 23.72
C ARG A 196 -21.57 -20.10 23.86
N ALA A 197 -22.67 -20.26 23.14
CA ALA A 197 -23.49 -21.47 23.15
C ALA A 197 -22.76 -22.70 22.57
N PHE A 198 -21.77 -22.52 21.70
CA PHE A 198 -20.97 -23.60 21.12
C PHE A 198 -19.85 -24.11 22.04
N ARG A 199 -19.56 -23.42 23.15
CA ARG A 199 -18.45 -23.71 24.07
C ARG A 199 -18.89 -24.25 25.43
N HIS A 200 -20.19 -24.49 25.62
CA HIS A 200 -20.78 -25.22 26.72
C HIS A 200 -21.62 -26.38 26.18
#